data_AF-A0A348VD33-F1
#
_entry.id   AF-A0A348VD33-F1
#
_cell.length_a   1.000
_cell.length_b   1.000
_cell.length_c   1.000
_cell.angle_alpha   90.00
_cell.angle_beta   90.00
_cell.angle_gamma   90.00
#
_symmetry.space_group_name_H-M   'P 1'
#
loop_
_entity.id
_entity.type
_entity.pdbx_description
1 polymer ?
#
loop_
_entity_poly.entity_id
_entity_poly.type
_entity_poly.pdbx_seq_one_letter_code
_entity_poly.pdbx_strand_id
1 'polypeptide(L)'
;MGGNGNNRFKYFDSDRGPDLRTVPPSDRRTFEVSKMWDVHHEISRLVLLGLKNTEIAEKLGISEAMVSYTRNSQVVKDKMELMQGKRDADTIDIIEIIKEKAPKALKLLEQIIDREQGTPGELASIALSARTAESWLNRAGYPEQKPGINMHLHGHFTAQDIEDIKKRAVESGQVIDV
;
A
#
# COMPACT_ATOMS: atom_id res chain seq x y z
N MET A 1 32.99 2.92 -9.82
CA MET A 1 32.36 1.81 -9.07
C MET A 1 33.16 1.59 -7.80
N GLY A 2 32.51 1.57 -6.63
CA GLY A 2 33.14 1.30 -5.33
C GLY A 2 32.25 1.80 -4.20
N GLY A 3 31.54 0.88 -3.56
CA GLY A 3 30.35 1.16 -2.75
C GLY A 3 30.58 1.78 -1.38
N ASN A 4 29.50 2.39 -0.86
CA ASN A 4 29.35 2.90 0.50
C ASN A 4 29.49 1.75 1.53
N GLY A 5 30.71 1.58 2.03
CA GLY A 5 31.04 0.66 3.11
C GLY A 5 30.58 1.19 4.47
N ASN A 6 29.61 0.50 5.07
CA ASN A 6 29.23 0.45 6.48
C ASN A 6 30.20 1.16 7.47
N ASN A 7 29.88 2.41 7.82
CA ASN A 7 30.66 3.25 8.74
C ASN A 7 30.44 2.88 10.24
N ARG A 8 30.12 1.62 10.54
CA ARG A 8 29.89 1.10 11.91
C ARG A 8 31.16 0.69 12.66
N PHE A 9 32.31 0.69 11.97
CA PHE A 9 33.59 0.24 12.52
C PHE A 9 34.49 1.37 13.02
N LYS A 10 34.15 2.65 12.78
CA LYS A 10 35.03 3.77 13.09
C LYS A 10 35.14 4.12 14.59
N TYR A 11 34.29 3.52 15.42
CA TYR A 11 34.23 3.74 16.87
C TYR A 11 34.10 2.44 17.69
N PHE A 12 34.34 1.28 17.05
CA PHE A 12 34.31 -0.01 17.74
C PHE A 12 35.73 -0.34 18.17
N ASP A 13 36.07 0.02 19.40
CA ASP A 13 37.33 -0.38 20.03
C ASP A 13 37.27 -1.90 20.29
N SER A 14 38.13 -2.68 19.63
CA SER A 14 38.13 -4.14 19.72
C SER A 14 38.51 -4.65 21.11
N ASP A 15 39.16 -3.82 21.92
CA ASP A 15 39.58 -4.13 23.28
C ASP A 15 38.60 -3.58 24.34
N ARG A 16 37.45 -3.04 23.90
CA ARG A 16 36.38 -2.65 24.82
C ARG A 16 35.78 -3.92 25.42
N GLY A 17 36.18 -4.23 26.65
CA GLY A 17 35.57 -5.28 27.45
C GLY A 17 34.03 -5.14 27.50
N PRO A 18 33.30 -6.19 27.89
CA PRO A 18 31.83 -6.18 27.90
C PRO A 18 31.32 -4.98 28.70
N ASP A 19 30.46 -4.17 28.06
CA ASP A 19 29.87 -3.00 28.70
C ASP A 19 28.99 -3.44 29.87
N LEU A 20 29.51 -3.26 31.10
CA LEU A 20 28.85 -3.67 32.35
C LEU A 20 27.53 -2.91 32.61
N ARG A 21 27.23 -1.84 31.87
CA ARG A 21 25.94 -1.13 31.92
C ARG A 21 24.88 -1.80 31.06
N THR A 22 25.29 -2.59 30.09
CA THR A 22 24.39 -3.31 29.19
C THR A 22 24.15 -4.70 29.76
N VAL A 23 22.88 -5.01 30.05
CA VAL A 23 22.51 -6.37 30.47
C VAL A 23 22.79 -7.33 29.31
N PRO A 24 23.60 -8.38 29.51
CA PRO A 24 23.92 -9.33 28.46
C PRO A 24 22.62 -9.95 27.93
N PRO A 25 22.54 -10.28 26.62
CA PRO A 25 21.31 -10.81 26.01
C PRO A 25 20.72 -12.03 26.76
N SER A 26 21.58 -12.83 27.40
CA SER A 26 21.19 -14.01 28.20
C SER A 26 20.37 -13.68 29.44
N ASP A 27 20.57 -12.50 30.04
CA ASP A 27 19.95 -12.12 31.32
C ASP A 27 18.72 -11.20 31.13
N ARG A 28 18.34 -10.93 29.88
CA ARG A 28 17.15 -10.13 29.57
C ARG A 28 15.92 -11.00 29.79
N ARG A 29 15.06 -10.59 30.73
CA ARG A 29 13.74 -11.20 30.91
C ARG A 29 12.88 -10.88 29.67
N THR A 30 12.73 -11.85 28.77
CA THR A 30 11.78 -11.76 27.66
C THR A 30 10.43 -12.26 28.11
N PHE A 31 9.43 -11.37 28.09
CA PHE A 31 8.05 -11.74 28.36
C PHE A 31 7.41 -12.22 27.06
N GLU A 32 6.96 -13.48 27.05
CA GLU A 32 6.24 -14.05 25.92
C GLU A 32 4.77 -14.26 26.28
N VAL A 33 3.88 -13.92 25.34
CA VAL A 33 2.44 -14.15 25.50
C VAL A 33 2.16 -15.63 25.28
N SER A 34 1.86 -16.36 26.37
CA SER A 34 1.51 -17.79 26.29
C SER A 34 0.09 -18.04 25.77
N LYS A 35 -0.84 -17.10 25.99
CA LYS A 35 -2.24 -17.21 25.56
C LYS A 35 -2.76 -15.86 25.07
N MET A 36 -3.56 -15.88 24.00
CA MET A 36 -4.26 -14.69 23.52
C MET A 36 -5.49 -14.41 24.37
N TRP A 37 -5.61 -13.14 24.79
CA TRP A 37 -6.78 -12.58 25.46
C TRP A 37 -7.45 -11.59 24.50
N ASP A 38 -8.62 -11.06 24.86
CA ASP A 38 -9.41 -10.17 23.99
C ASP A 38 -8.60 -8.97 23.48
N VAL A 39 -7.79 -8.37 24.35
CA VAL A 39 -6.88 -7.26 24.00
C VAL A 39 -5.84 -7.70 22.95
N HIS A 40 -5.27 -8.91 23.08
CA HIS A 40 -4.31 -9.42 22.12
C HIS A 40 -4.97 -9.72 20.76
N HIS A 41 -6.22 -10.18 20.76
CA HIS A 41 -7.00 -10.37 19.54
C HIS A 41 -7.26 -9.04 18.83
N GLU A 42 -7.66 -8.01 19.58
CA GLU A 42 -7.91 -6.69 19.01
C GLU A 42 -6.61 -6.04 18.49
N ILE A 43 -5.49 -6.16 19.21
CA ILE A 43 -4.17 -5.74 18.72
C ILE A 43 -3.86 -6.45 17.39
N SER A 44 -4.00 -7.78 17.34
CA SER A 44 -3.69 -8.57 16.13
C SER A 44 -4.54 -8.13 14.93
N ARG A 45 -5.81 -7.85 15.17
CA ARG A 45 -6.73 -7.34 14.14
C ARG A 45 -6.29 -5.97 13.62
N LEU A 46 -5.95 -5.03 14.50
CA LEU A 46 -5.52 -3.69 14.10
C LEU A 46 -4.16 -3.72 13.38
N VAL A 47 -3.25 -4.60 13.79
CA VAL A 47 -1.99 -4.85 13.07
C VAL A 47 -2.26 -5.39 11.67
N LEU A 48 -3.20 -6.34 11.51
CA LEU A 48 -3.58 -6.89 10.21
C LEU A 48 -4.20 -5.84 9.27
N LEU A 49 -4.87 -4.84 9.83
CA LEU A 49 -5.39 -3.67 9.10
C LEU A 49 -4.30 -2.65 8.73
N GLY A 50 -3.07 -2.82 9.22
CA GLY A 50 -1.93 -1.97 8.87
C GLY A 50 -1.75 -0.73 9.74
N LEU A 51 -2.42 -0.64 10.90
CA LEU A 51 -2.22 0.48 11.83
C LEU A 51 -0.84 0.42 12.47
N LYS A 52 -0.29 1.60 12.81
CA LYS A 52 0.98 1.69 13.52
C LYS A 52 0.81 1.33 15.00
N ASN A 53 1.88 0.82 15.62
CA ASN A 53 1.84 0.46 17.04
C ASN A 53 1.41 1.62 17.95
N THR A 54 1.83 2.85 17.62
CA THR A 54 1.45 4.08 18.33
C THR A 54 -0.05 4.34 18.26
N GLU A 55 -0.66 4.19 17.09
CA GLU A 55 -2.10 4.40 16.86
C GLU A 55 -2.92 3.32 17.58
N ILE A 56 -2.44 2.08 17.58
CA ILE A 56 -3.08 0.96 18.29
C ILE A 56 -3.04 1.21 19.80
N ALA A 57 -1.89 1.64 20.32
CA ALA A 57 -1.71 1.95 21.74
C ALA A 57 -2.67 3.06 22.19
N GLU A 58 -2.75 4.15 21.43
CA GLU A 58 -3.68 5.25 21.69
C GLU A 58 -5.14 4.79 21.65
N LYS A 59 -5.52 4.02 20.62
CA LYS A 59 -6.90 3.55 20.43
C LYS A 59 -7.38 2.59 21.52
N LEU A 60 -6.48 1.76 22.06
CA LEU A 60 -6.81 0.77 23.09
C LEU A 60 -6.48 1.25 24.52
N GLY A 61 -5.88 2.44 24.68
CA GLY A 61 -5.47 2.96 25.98
C GLY A 61 -4.38 2.11 26.66
N ILE A 62 -3.49 1.48 25.88
CA ILE A 62 -2.41 0.61 26.37
C ILE A 62 -1.04 1.18 26.00
N SER A 63 0.03 0.60 26.52
CA SER A 63 1.40 1.02 26.18
C SER A 63 1.83 0.47 24.81
N GLU A 64 2.62 1.26 24.07
CA GLU A 64 3.22 0.83 22.80
C GLU A 64 4.10 -0.42 22.97
N ALA A 65 4.77 -0.53 24.13
CA ALA A 65 5.55 -1.70 24.49
C ALA A 65 4.70 -2.97 24.53
N MET A 66 3.48 -2.92 25.08
CA MET A 66 2.56 -4.05 25.12
C MET A 66 2.13 -4.48 23.71
N VAL A 67 1.86 -3.53 22.82
CA VAL A 67 1.55 -3.80 21.41
C VAL A 67 2.73 -4.49 20.73
N SER A 68 3.95 -3.99 20.95
CA SER A 68 5.18 -4.58 20.41
C SER A 68 5.42 -6.00 20.91
N TYR A 69 5.26 -6.27 22.22
CA TYR A 69 5.41 -7.61 22.79
C TYR A 69 4.35 -8.58 22.28
N THR A 70 3.10 -8.13 22.18
CA THR A 70 2.00 -8.92 21.64
C THR A 70 2.28 -9.30 20.20
N ARG A 71 2.61 -8.34 19.32
CA ARG A 71 2.91 -8.57 17.91
C ARG A 71 4.10 -9.52 17.69
N ASN A 72 5.11 -9.44 18.56
CA ASN A 72 6.34 -10.23 18.41
C ASN A 72 6.26 -11.63 19.03
N SER A 73 5.24 -11.93 19.82
CA SER A 73 5.01 -13.26 20.40
C SER A 73 4.71 -14.31 19.33
N GLN A 74 5.22 -15.54 19.52
CA GLN A 74 5.01 -16.62 18.57
C GLN A 74 3.53 -16.96 18.39
N VAL A 75 2.76 -17.05 19.48
CA VAL A 75 1.33 -17.38 19.45
C VAL A 75 0.53 -16.41 18.57
N VAL A 76 0.88 -15.11 18.64
CA VAL A 76 0.22 -14.07 17.85
C VAL A 76 0.65 -14.12 16.39
N LYS A 77 1.94 -14.38 16.12
CA LYS A 77 2.45 -14.57 14.76
C LYS A 77 1.77 -15.73 14.04
N ASP A 78 1.66 -16.88 14.69
CA ASP A 78 0.99 -18.06 14.12
C ASP A 78 -0.48 -17.75 13.80
N LYS A 79 -1.16 -17.01 14.69
CA LYS A 79 -2.55 -16.58 14.47
C LYS A 79 -2.65 -15.58 13.32
N MET A 80 -1.71 -14.64 13.22
CA MET A 80 -1.66 -13.66 12.14
C MET A 80 -1.41 -14.33 10.79
N GLU A 81 -0.50 -15.30 10.72
CA GLU A 81 -0.23 -16.08 9.51
C GLU A 81 -1.48 -16.84 9.05
N LEU A 82 -2.20 -17.47 9.98
CA LEU A 82 -3.49 -18.11 9.67
C LEU A 82 -4.52 -17.11 9.11
N MET A 83 -4.61 -15.90 9.68
CA MET A 83 -5.54 -14.87 9.20
C MET A 83 -5.13 -14.31 7.83
N GLN A 84 -3.83 -14.14 7.59
CA GLN A 84 -3.29 -13.72 6.29
C GLN A 84 -3.58 -14.78 5.24
N GLY A 85 -3.30 -16.05 5.51
CA GLY A 85 -3.59 -17.15 4.60
C GLY A 85 -5.08 -17.25 4.22
N LYS A 86 -5.99 -17.00 5.18
CA LYS A 86 -7.43 -16.93 4.88
C LYS A 86 -7.79 -15.75 3.97
N ARG A 87 -7.25 -14.56 4.27
CA ARG A 87 -7.48 -13.37 3.45
C ARG A 87 -6.96 -13.56 2.02
N ASP A 88 -5.80 -14.18 1.89
CA ASP A 88 -5.18 -14.45 0.59
C ASP A 88 -6.02 -15.48 -0.18
N ALA A 89 -6.54 -16.52 0.49
CA ALA A 89 -7.48 -17.47 -0.10
C ALA A 89 -8.76 -16.79 -0.61
N ASP A 90 -9.41 -15.95 0.20
CA ASP A 90 -10.61 -15.20 -0.22
C ASP A 90 -10.31 -14.26 -1.41
N THR A 91 -9.08 -13.73 -1.47
CA THR A 91 -8.64 -12.88 -2.58
C THR A 91 -8.44 -13.68 -3.86
N ILE A 92 -7.99 -14.93 -3.78
CA ILE A 92 -7.85 -15.85 -4.93
C ILE A 92 -9.22 -16.06 -5.58
N ASP A 93 -10.26 -16.35 -4.80
CA ASP A 93 -11.62 -16.56 -5.31
C ASP A 93 -12.13 -15.35 -6.10
N ILE A 94 -11.87 -14.13 -5.61
CA ILE A 94 -12.25 -12.89 -6.29
C ILE A 94 -11.48 -12.72 -7.60
N ILE A 95 -10.17 -13.02 -7.61
CA ILE A 95 -9.34 -12.95 -8.82
C ILE A 95 -9.85 -13.93 -9.88
N GLU A 96 -10.25 -15.14 -9.48
CA GLU A 96 -10.84 -16.13 -10.39
C GLU A 96 -12.14 -15.61 -11.01
N ILE A 97 -13.02 -15.00 -10.21
CA ILE A 97 -14.26 -14.38 -10.71
C ILE A 97 -13.92 -13.26 -11.72
N ILE A 98 -12.96 -12.38 -11.40
CA ILE A 98 -12.55 -11.30 -12.32
C ILE A 98 -12.06 -11.87 -13.65
N LYS A 99 -11.21 -12.91 -13.61
CA LYS A 99 -10.69 -13.59 -14.81
C LYS A 99 -11.80 -14.26 -15.62
N GLU A 100 -12.81 -14.85 -14.97
CA GLU A 100 -13.97 -15.45 -15.64
C GLU A 100 -14.85 -14.39 -16.32
N LYS A 101 -14.99 -13.20 -15.72
CA LYS A 101 -15.81 -12.12 -16.28
C LYS A 101 -15.09 -11.31 -17.37
N ALA A 102 -13.76 -11.27 -17.39
CA ALA A 102 -13.01 -10.48 -18.36
C ALA A 102 -13.32 -10.82 -19.84
N PRO A 103 -13.40 -12.10 -20.29
CA PRO A 103 -13.81 -12.43 -21.65
C PRO A 103 -15.24 -12.00 -21.99
N LYS A 104 -16.14 -12.00 -20.99
CA LYS A 104 -17.52 -11.54 -21.18
C LYS A 104 -17.60 -10.02 -21.33
N ALA A 105 -16.78 -9.29 -20.58
CA ALA A 105 -16.62 -7.85 -20.71
C ALA A 105 -16.04 -7.46 -22.08
N LEU A 106 -15.07 -8.21 -22.60
CA LEU A 106 -14.53 -8.00 -23.94
C LEU A 106 -15.60 -8.16 -25.02
N LYS A 107 -16.36 -9.26 -24.98
CA LYS A 107 -17.49 -9.49 -25.92
C LYS A 107 -18.55 -8.40 -25.84
N LEU A 108 -18.82 -7.87 -24.65
CA LEU A 108 -19.75 -6.76 -24.48
C LEU A 108 -19.23 -5.48 -25.16
N LEU A 109 -17.93 -5.21 -25.08
CA LEU A 109 -17.32 -4.08 -25.80
C LEU A 109 -17.34 -4.29 -27.31
N GLU A 110 -17.04 -5.50 -27.80
CA GLU A 110 -17.18 -5.84 -29.23
C GLU A 110 -18.61 -5.58 -29.71
N GLN A 111 -19.62 -6.03 -28.97
CA GLN A 111 -21.03 -5.77 -29.27
C GLN A 111 -21.39 -4.28 -29.25
N ILE A 112 -20.76 -3.48 -28.38
CA ILE A 112 -20.97 -2.02 -28.34
C ILE A 112 -20.32 -1.34 -29.55
N ILE A 113 -19.14 -1.81 -29.98
CA ILE A 113 -18.41 -1.28 -31.15
C ILE A 113 -19.13 -1.65 -32.45
N ASP A 114 -19.56 -2.91 -32.58
CA ASP A 114 -20.21 -3.45 -33.78
C ASP A 114 -21.66 -2.97 -33.94
N ARG A 115 -22.34 -2.61 -32.83
CA ARG A 115 -23.66 -1.96 -32.89
C ARG A 115 -23.49 -0.50 -33.23
N GLU A 116 -23.40 -0.19 -34.52
CA GLU A 116 -23.27 1.19 -34.98
C GLU A 116 -24.46 2.06 -34.56
N GLN A 117 -25.73 1.60 -34.54
CA GLN A 117 -26.86 2.37 -34.01
C GLN A 117 -28.06 1.51 -33.56
N GLY A 118 -28.54 1.73 -32.33
CA GLY A 118 -29.96 1.74 -31.98
C GLY A 118 -30.68 0.44 -31.59
N THR A 119 -31.14 0.38 -30.33
CA THR A 119 -32.58 0.16 -30.02
C THR A 119 -32.87 0.77 -28.64
N PRO A 120 -33.77 1.77 -28.53
CA PRO A 120 -34.13 2.36 -27.25
C PRO A 120 -35.10 1.41 -26.54
N GLY A 121 -34.62 0.63 -25.58
CA GLY A 121 -35.51 -0.28 -24.85
C GLY A 121 -34.90 -1.10 -23.73
N GLU A 122 -33.62 -1.48 -23.77
CA GLU A 122 -33.06 -2.39 -22.77
C GLU A 122 -31.80 -1.86 -22.08
N LEU A 123 -32.01 -1.50 -20.81
CA LEU A 123 -31.13 -1.64 -19.64
C LEU A 123 -29.67 -1.13 -19.79
N ALA A 124 -29.43 0.01 -19.13
CA ALA A 124 -28.20 0.79 -19.02
C ALA A 124 -27.82 1.63 -20.25
N SER A 125 -27.42 2.88 -20.00
CA SER A 125 -26.79 3.74 -21.02
C SER A 125 -25.58 3.00 -21.60
N ILE A 126 -25.39 3.04 -22.92
CA ILE A 126 -24.23 2.45 -23.61
C ILE A 126 -22.91 2.85 -22.92
N ALA A 127 -22.83 4.11 -22.46
CA ALA A 127 -21.70 4.62 -21.72
C ALA A 127 -21.49 3.91 -20.36
N LEU A 128 -22.55 3.55 -19.65
CA LEU A 128 -22.47 2.80 -18.39
C LEU A 128 -22.01 1.36 -18.63
N SER A 129 -22.50 0.72 -19.70
CA SER A 129 -22.10 -0.63 -20.08
C SER A 129 -20.62 -0.69 -20.49
N ALA A 130 -20.16 0.28 -21.30
CA ALA A 130 -18.76 0.42 -21.68
C ALA A 130 -17.86 0.63 -20.46
N ARG A 131 -18.19 1.59 -19.57
CA ARG A 131 -17.44 1.84 -18.33
C ARG A 131 -17.37 0.62 -17.41
N THR A 132 -18.46 -0.14 -17.31
CA THR A 132 -18.51 -1.34 -16.48
C THR A 132 -17.61 -2.43 -17.07
N ALA A 133 -17.64 -2.63 -18.39
CA ALA A 133 -16.77 -3.58 -19.08
C ALA A 133 -15.29 -3.20 -18.96
N GLU A 134 -14.95 -1.93 -19.18
CA GLU A 134 -13.60 -1.39 -18.94
C GLU A 134 -13.15 -1.63 -17.49
N SER A 135 -14.02 -1.43 -16.51
CA SER A 135 -13.69 -1.68 -15.09
C SER A 135 -13.30 -3.15 -14.85
N TRP A 136 -13.98 -4.11 -15.48
CA TRP A 136 -13.61 -5.52 -15.41
C TRP A 136 -12.27 -5.81 -16.10
N LEU A 137 -12.03 -5.24 -17.28
CA LEU A 137 -10.77 -5.42 -18.01
C LEU A 137 -9.57 -4.80 -17.28
N ASN A 138 -9.73 -3.58 -16.76
CA ASN A 138 -8.71 -2.89 -15.97
C ASN A 138 -8.33 -3.72 -14.73
N ARG A 139 -9.32 -4.29 -14.02
CA ARG A 139 -9.10 -5.17 -12.86
C ARG A 139 -8.47 -6.51 -13.24
N ALA A 140 -8.73 -7.00 -14.44
CA ALA A 140 -8.13 -8.23 -14.96
C ALA A 140 -6.68 -8.05 -15.45
N GLY A 141 -6.14 -6.82 -15.38
CA GLY A 141 -4.76 -6.53 -15.77
C GLY A 141 -4.60 -6.01 -17.21
N TYR A 142 -5.69 -5.54 -17.84
CA TYR A 142 -5.67 -4.90 -19.16
C TYR A 142 -5.99 -3.40 -19.06
N PRO A 143 -5.19 -2.59 -18.35
CA PRO A 143 -5.42 -1.16 -18.27
C PRO A 143 -5.14 -0.47 -19.60
N GLU A 144 -5.81 0.66 -19.83
CA GLU A 144 -5.46 1.60 -20.89
C GLU A 144 -4.00 2.06 -20.74
N GLN A 145 -3.22 1.96 -21.82
CA GLN A 145 -1.85 2.48 -21.86
C GLN A 145 -1.88 3.99 -22.04
N LYS A 146 -1.70 4.75 -20.96
CA LYS A 146 -1.50 6.19 -21.05
C LYS A 146 -0.03 6.47 -21.40
N PRO A 147 0.28 7.20 -22.48
CA PRO A 147 1.66 7.60 -22.74
C PRO A 147 2.13 8.48 -21.59
N GLY A 148 3.13 7.99 -20.84
CA GLY A 148 3.75 8.74 -19.75
C GLY A 148 4.58 9.89 -20.32
N ILE A 149 3.95 11.05 -20.53
CA ILE A 149 4.67 12.29 -20.83
C ILE A 149 5.27 12.81 -19.52
N ASN A 150 6.33 12.15 -19.06
CA ASN A 150 7.18 12.68 -17.99
C ASN A 150 8.18 13.64 -18.62
N MET A 151 7.76 14.90 -18.82
CA MET A 151 8.69 15.97 -19.15
C MET A 151 9.48 16.34 -17.89
N HIS A 152 10.58 15.63 -17.65
CA HIS A 152 11.58 16.04 -16.65
C HIS A 152 12.31 17.27 -17.17
N LEU A 153 11.75 18.45 -16.90
CA LEU A 153 12.37 19.72 -17.23
C LEU A 153 13.45 20.03 -16.18
N HIS A 154 14.67 19.54 -16.42
CA HIS A 154 15.84 19.95 -15.64
C HIS A 154 16.33 21.31 -16.14
N GLY A 155 15.79 22.38 -15.56
CA GLY A 155 16.20 23.75 -15.81
C GLY A 155 16.76 24.41 -14.55
N HIS A 156 17.88 25.12 -14.68
CA HIS A 156 18.29 26.09 -13.68
C HIS A 156 17.53 27.39 -13.94
N PHE A 157 16.45 27.61 -13.21
CA PHE A 157 15.69 28.84 -13.30
C PHE A 157 16.34 29.93 -12.46
N THR A 158 16.60 31.07 -13.08
CA THR A 158 16.95 32.29 -12.36
C THR A 158 15.69 32.86 -11.70
N ALA A 159 15.85 33.78 -10.74
CA ALA A 159 14.71 34.43 -10.09
C ALA A 159 13.77 35.12 -11.10
N GLN A 160 14.33 35.63 -12.20
CA GLN A 160 13.58 36.28 -13.28
C GLN A 160 12.75 35.28 -14.09
N ASP A 161 13.31 34.10 -14.39
CA ASP A 161 12.57 33.05 -15.09
C ASP A 161 11.36 32.56 -14.28
N ILE A 162 11.48 32.51 -12.94
CA ILE A 162 10.38 32.13 -12.05
C ILE A 162 9.24 33.16 -12.10
N GLU A 163 9.56 34.46 -12.15
CA GLU A 163 8.55 35.51 -12.27
C GLU A 163 7.84 35.48 -13.63
N ASP A 164 8.58 35.23 -14.70
CA ASP A 164 8.02 35.11 -16.05
C ASP A 164 7.18 33.84 -16.23
N ILE A 165 7.50 32.76 -15.51
CA ILE A 165 6.67 31.55 -15.44
C ILE A 165 5.38 31.83 -14.65
N LYS A 166 5.46 32.55 -13.52
CA LYS A 166 4.28 32.94 -12.73
C LYS A 166 3.33 33.82 -13.52
N LYS A 167 3.84 34.82 -14.24
CA LYS A 167 3.01 35.69 -15.10
C LYS A 167 2.30 34.89 -16.19
N ARG A 168 3.03 34.00 -16.87
CA ARG A 168 2.45 33.12 -17.91
C ARG A 168 1.40 32.16 -17.36
N ALA A 169 1.59 31.63 -16.15
CA ALA A 169 0.62 30.72 -15.51
C ALA A 169 -0.69 31.44 -15.13
N VAL A 170 -0.60 32.70 -14.69
CA VAL A 170 -1.77 33.54 -14.41
C VAL A 170 -2.52 33.88 -15.70
N GLU A 171 -1.80 34.21 -16.77
CA GLU A 171 -2.40 34.51 -18.08
C GLU A 171 -3.05 33.28 -18.75
N SER A 172 -2.51 32.07 -18.53
CA SER A 172 -3.01 30.83 -19.12
C SER A 172 -4.13 30.15 -18.30
N GLY A 173 -4.50 30.69 -17.14
CA GLY A 173 -5.61 30.21 -16.32
C GLY A 173 -5.40 28.83 -15.67
N GLN A 174 -4.17 28.31 -15.66
CA GLN A 174 -3.82 27.07 -14.96
C GLN A 174 -3.39 27.36 -13.52
N VAL A 175 -4.29 27.93 -12.71
CA VAL A 175 -4.11 27.95 -11.27
C VAL A 175 -4.93 26.81 -10.68
N ILE A 176 -4.26 25.72 -10.31
CA ILE A 176 -4.79 24.73 -9.38
C ILE A 176 -4.42 25.24 -8.00
N ASP A 177 -5.39 25.79 -7.27
CA ASP A 177 -5.23 26.09 -5.85
C ASP A 177 -4.95 24.77 -5.10
N VAL A 178 -3.85 24.77 -4.34
CA VAL A 178 -3.47 23.70 -3.39
C VAL A 178 -3.88 24.12 -2.00
#